data_AF-A0A4R2J860-F1
#
_entry.id   AF-A0A4R2J860-F1
#
_cell.length_a   1.000
_cell.length_b   1.000
_cell.length_c   1.000
_cell.angle_alpha   90.00
_cell.angle_beta   90.00
_cell.angle_gamma   90.00
#
_symmetry.space_group_name_H-M   'P 1'
#
loop_
_entity.id
_entity.type
_entity.pdbx_description
1 polymer ?
#
loop_
_entity_poly.entity_id
_entity_poly.type
_entity_poly.pdbx_seq_one_letter_code
_entity_poly.pdbx_strand_id
1 'polypeptide(L)' 'MTSQSNGRDWTEDDVRELRELAAGHTPTGVIIVKLGRSEAAIRAKAESEGIPLAPANRAQS' A
#
# COMPACT_ATOMS: atom_id res chain seq x y z
N MET A 1 14.52 10.44 -23.33
CA MET A 1 14.11 9.52 -22.25
C MET A 1 12.86 10.10 -21.61
N THR A 2 11.68 9.76 -22.13
CA THR A 2 10.40 10.30 -21.66
C THR A 2 9.60 9.15 -21.05
N SER A 3 9.83 8.88 -19.77
CA SER A 3 8.98 7.99 -18.99
C SER A 3 7.69 8.74 -18.65
N GLN A 4 6.73 8.59 -19.54
CA GLN A 4 5.35 9.01 -19.35
C GLN A 4 4.71 8.11 -18.29
N SER A 5 4.94 8.42 -17.02
CA SER A 5 4.26 7.75 -15.89
C SER A 5 2.84 8.29 -15.78
N ASN A 6 1.94 7.80 -16.62
CA ASN A 6 0.51 8.12 -16.58
C ASN A 6 -0.21 7.42 -15.39
N GLY A 7 0.33 7.47 -14.17
CA GLY A 7 -0.19 6.67 -13.06
C GLY A 7 0.35 7.04 -11.68
N ARG A 8 0.02 8.26 -11.21
CA ARG A 8 0.20 8.80 -9.83
C ARG A 8 1.36 8.17 -9.05
N ASP A 9 2.54 8.78 -9.14
CA ASP A 9 3.66 8.52 -8.24
C ASP A 9 3.21 8.50 -6.77
N TRP A 10 3.83 7.62 -5.98
CA TRP A 10 3.60 7.59 -4.55
C TRP A 10 4.11 8.89 -3.94
N THR A 11 3.20 9.66 -3.35
CA THR A 11 3.61 10.84 -2.59
C THR A 11 4.18 10.43 -1.24
N GLU A 12 5.00 11.29 -0.65
CA GLU A 12 5.49 11.07 0.72
C GLU A 12 4.33 10.92 1.72
N ASP A 13 3.20 11.58 1.46
CA ASP A 13 1.97 11.46 2.24
C ASP A 13 1.34 10.07 2.11
N ASP A 14 1.21 9.54 0.88
CA ASP A 14 0.72 8.17 0.65
C ASP A 14 1.58 7.13 1.39
N VAL A 15 2.90 7.30 1.39
CA VAL A 15 3.85 6.39 2.06
C VAL A 15 3.74 6.49 3.57
N ARG A 16 3.58 7.72 4.09
CA ARG A 16 3.35 7.95 5.52
C ARG A 16 2.04 7.30 5.98
N GLU A 17 0.95 7.53 5.25
CA GLU A 17 -0.35 6.93 5.57
C GLU A 17 -0.31 5.40 5.47
N LEU A 18 0.34 4.85 4.44
CA LEU A 18 0.59 3.41 4.33
C LEU A 18 1.31 2.85 5.57
N ARG A 19 2.36 3.53 6.04
CA ARG A 19 3.13 3.14 7.22
C ARG A 19 2.31 3.22 8.50
N GLU A 20 1.53 4.27 8.68
CA GLU A 20 0.67 4.46 9.86
C GLU A 20 -0.43 3.40 9.91
N LEU A 21 -1.09 3.13 8.78
CA LEU A 21 -2.10 2.08 8.70
C LEU A 21 -1.50 0.69 8.97
N ALA A 22 -0.35 0.38 8.37
CA ALA A 22 0.35 -0.88 8.59
C ALA A 22 0.78 -1.04 10.06
N ALA A 23 1.32 0.02 10.67
CA ALA A 23 1.69 0.03 12.08
C ALA A 23 0.48 -0.16 13.01
N GLY A 24 -0.71 0.31 12.60
CA GLY A 24 -1.97 0.11 13.31
C GLY A 24 -2.58 -1.29 13.19
N HIS A 25 -1.85 -2.29 12.69
CA HIS A 25 -2.37 -3.64 12.39
C HIS A 25 -3.55 -3.60 11.41
N THR A 26 -3.60 -2.59 10.53
CA THR A 26 -4.68 -2.45 9.56
C THR A 26 -4.52 -3.53 8.48
N PRO A 27 -5.57 -4.31 8.17
CA PRO A 27 -5.52 -5.27 7.09
C PRO A 27 -5.24 -4.56 5.76
N THR A 28 -4.38 -5.15 4.92
CA THR A 28 -4.06 -4.59 3.59
C THR A 28 -5.32 -4.26 2.77
N GLY A 29 -6.40 -5.03 2.93
CA GLY A 29 -7.72 -4.74 2.34
C GLY A 29 -8.29 -3.36 2.68
N VAL A 30 -8.17 -2.92 3.93
CA VAL A 30 -8.65 -1.59 4.36
C VAL A 30 -7.73 -0.49 3.82
N ILE A 31 -6.43 -0.76 3.74
CA ILE A 31 -5.41 0.15 3.20
C ILE A 31 -5.68 0.44 1.71
N ILE A 32 -5.98 -0.61 0.93
CA ILE A 32 -6.38 -0.52 -0.49
C ILE A 32 -7.57 0.42 -0.67
N VAL A 33 -8.60 0.26 0.18
CA VAL A 33 -9.81 1.08 0.12
C VAL A 33 -9.53 2.54 0.50
N LYS A 34 -8.71 2.76 1.54
CA LYS A 34 -8.33 4.12 1.99
C LYS A 34 -7.50 4.87 0.96
N LEU A 35 -6.43 4.25 0.47
CA LEU A 35 -5.52 4.86 -0.51
C LEU A 35 -6.09 4.84 -1.94
N GLY A 36 -7.15 4.06 -2.19
CA GLY A 36 -7.73 3.90 -3.52
C GLY A 36 -6.74 3.31 -4.54
N ARG A 37 -5.83 2.44 -4.07
CA ARG A 37 -4.77 1.81 -4.87
C ARG A 37 -4.96 0.29 -4.87
N SER A 38 -4.50 -0.38 -5.93
CA SER A 38 -4.56 -1.84 -6.02
C SER A 38 -3.70 -2.55 -4.97
N GLU A 39 -4.13 -3.73 -4.52
CA GLU A 39 -3.37 -4.58 -3.58
C GLU A 39 -1.92 -4.77 -4.00
N ALA A 40 -1.68 -5.08 -5.28
CA ALA A 40 -0.34 -5.29 -5.81
C ALA A 40 0.55 -4.04 -5.68
N ALA A 41 -0.02 -2.84 -5.85
CA ALA A 41 0.72 -1.58 -5.73
C ALA A 41 1.07 -1.29 -4.27
N ILE A 42 0.11 -1.47 -3.35
CA ILE A 42 0.33 -1.35 -1.90
C ILE A 42 1.42 -2.30 -1.44
N ARG A 43 1.32 -3.58 -1.84
CA ARG A 43 2.27 -4.62 -1.45
C ARG A 43 3.67 -4.33 -1.98
N ALA A 44 3.79 -4.04 -3.27
CA ALA A 44 5.07 -3.71 -3.89
C ALA A 44 5.72 -2.49 -3.23
N LYS A 45 4.93 -1.46 -2.91
CA LYS A 45 5.45 -0.28 -2.21
C LYS A 45 5.86 -0.61 -0.79
N ALA A 46 5.04 -1.32 -0.03
CA ALA A 46 5.39 -1.71 1.33
C ALA A 46 6.63 -2.61 1.38
N GLU A 47 6.77 -3.56 0.47
CA GLU A 47 7.97 -4.39 0.33
C GLU A 47 9.20 -3.54 -0.01
N SER A 48 9.05 -2.56 -0.91
CA SER A 48 10.12 -1.62 -1.28
C SER A 48 10.53 -0.69 -0.13
N GLU A 49 9.58 -0.25 0.69
CA GLU A 49 9.80 0.65 1.83
C GLU A 49 10.10 -0.11 3.14
N GLY A 50 10.05 -1.45 3.14
CA GLY A 50 10.23 -2.28 4.34
C GLY A 50 9.10 -2.15 5.37
N ILE A 51 7.88 -1.83 4.94
CA ILE A 51 6.70 -1.68 5.79
C ILE A 51 6.05 -3.07 6.00
N PRO A 52 5.94 -3.57 7.24
CA PRO A 52 5.32 -4.86 7.51
C PRO A 52 3.80 -4.77 7.36
N LEU A 53 3.26 -5.31 6.27
CA LEU A 53 1.81 -5.37 6.05
C LEU A 53 1.19 -6.58 6.73
N ALA A 54 0.06 -6.37 7.41
CA ALA A 54 -0.78 -7.46 7.85
C ALA A 54 -1.43 -8.16 6.64
N PRO A 55 -1.57 -9.50 6.65
CA PRO A 55 -2.22 -10.21 5.56
C PRO A 55 -3.61 -9.61 5.30
N ALA A 56 -3.91 -9.32 4.03
CA ALA A 56 -5.28 -9.01 3.65
C ALA A 56 -6.12 -10.20 4.10
N ASN A 57 -7.06 -9.98 5.01
CA ASN A 57 -7.95 -10.99 5.57
C ASN A 57 -8.78 -11.65 4.46
N ARG A 58 -8.16 -12.54 3.68
CA ARG A 58 -8.80 -13.62 2.98
C ARG A 58 -8.93 -14.68 4.06
N ALA A 59 -10.17 -14.94 4.46
CA ALA A 59 -10.50 -16.07 5.31
C ALA A 59 -9.62 -17.26 4.91
N GLN A 60 -8.67 -17.62 5.78
CA GLN A 60 -7.96 -18.88 5.65
C GLN A 60 -8.98 -19.95 6.01
N SER A 61 -9.67 -20.46 4.99
CA SER A 61 -10.32 -21.77 5.02
C SER A 61 -9.28 -22.86 4.87
#